data_AF-A0A7Y3MW29-F1
#
_entry.id   AF-A0A7Y3MW29-F1
#
_cell.length_a   1.000
_cell.length_b   1.000
_cell.length_c   1.000
_cell.angle_alpha   90.00
_cell.angle_beta   90.00
_cell.angle_gamma   90.00
#
_symmetry.space_group_name_H-M   'P 1'
#
loop_
_entity.id
_entity.type
_entity.pdbx_description
1 polymer ?
#
loop_
_entity_poly.entity_id
_entity_poly.type
_entity_poly.pdbx_seq_one_letter_code
_entity_poly.pdbx_strand_id
1 'polypeptide(L)' 'MRRSFRDYLGAIAVAVLAALGGAAVVLADADDAPGGMLIGFLVILGAAALSLRLSKKAE' A
#
# COMPACT_ATOMS: atom_id res chain seq x y z
N MET A 1 -3.79 -6.72 -24.99
CA MET A 1 -4.51 -7.10 -23.76
C MET A 1 -3.63 -7.29 -22.50
N ARG A 2 -2.40 -7.83 -22.57
CA ARG A 2 -1.60 -8.10 -21.35
C ARG A 2 -1.10 -6.88 -20.56
N ARG A 3 -1.02 -5.68 -21.17
CA ARG A 3 -0.55 -4.44 -20.50
C ARG A 3 -1.61 -3.94 -19.50
N SER A 4 -2.82 -3.70 -19.99
CA SER A 4 -3.97 -3.25 -19.21
C SER A 4 -4.25 -4.14 -17.99
N PHE A 5 -4.20 -5.46 -18.13
CA PHE A 5 -4.44 -6.37 -17.00
C PHE A 5 -3.40 -6.25 -15.89
N ARG A 6 -2.12 -6.05 -16.23
CA ARG A 6 -1.05 -5.82 -15.23
C ARG A 6 -1.20 -4.47 -14.54
N ASP A 7 -1.61 -3.45 -15.28
CA ASP A 7 -1.79 -2.10 -14.73
C ASP A 7 -2.99 -2.07 -13.76
N TYR A 8 -4.10 -2.73 -14.11
CA TYR A 8 -5.24 -2.94 -13.21
C TYR A 8 -4.85 -3.72 -11.95
N LEU A 9 -4.11 -4.82 -12.09
CA LEU A 9 -3.60 -5.57 -10.94
C LEU A 9 -2.68 -4.73 -10.05
N GLY A 10 -1.83 -3.88 -10.65
CA GLY A 10 -0.96 -2.97 -9.92
C GLY A 10 -1.75 -1.95 -9.10
N ALA A 11 -2.76 -1.32 -9.70
CA ALA A 11 -3.63 -0.37 -9.01
C ALA A 11 -4.39 -1.04 -7.84
N ILE A 12 -4.92 -2.24 -8.06
CA ILE A 12 -5.61 -3.01 -7.01
C ILE A 12 -4.64 -3.38 -5.89
N ALA A 13 -3.43 -3.85 -6.21
CA ALA A 13 -2.43 -4.19 -5.21
C ALA A 13 -2.02 -3.00 -4.34
N VAL A 14 -1.84 -1.81 -4.93
CA VAL A 14 -1.57 -0.57 -4.19
C VAL A 14 -2.73 -0.22 -3.27
N ALA A 15 -3.97 -0.27 -3.75
CA ALA A 15 -5.14 0.03 -2.95
C ALA A 15 -5.29 -0.93 -1.76
N VAL A 16 -5.07 -2.23 -1.98
CA VAL A 16 -5.11 -3.25 -0.93
C VAL A 16 -4.00 -3.02 0.10
N LEU A 17 -2.77 -2.74 -0.33
CA LEU A 17 -1.66 -2.46 0.58
C LEU A 17 -1.90 -1.20 1.41
N ALA A 18 -2.42 -0.13 0.81
CA ALA A 18 -2.76 1.09 1.54
C ALA A 18 -3.86 0.83 2.59
N ALA A 19 -4.90 0.07 2.23
CA ALA A 19 -5.98 -0.29 3.15
C ALA A 19 -5.49 -1.19 4.29
N LEU A 20 -4.67 -2.21 4.00
CA LEU A 20 -4.08 -3.10 5.00
C LEU A 20 -3.11 -2.36 5.92
N GLY A 21 -2.29 -1.46 5.38
CA GLY A 21 -1.39 -0.61 6.16
C GLY A 21 -2.18 0.30 7.10
N GLY A 22 -3.25 0.95 6.60
CA GLY A 22 -4.14 1.76 7.42
C GLY A 22 -4.83 0.95 8.53
N ALA A 23 -5.36 -0.23 8.21
CA ALA A 23 -5.96 -1.12 9.19
C ALA A 23 -4.96 -1.58 10.25
N ALA A 24 -3.72 -1.89 9.87
CA ALA A 24 -2.66 -2.26 10.79
C ALA A 24 -2.29 -1.12 11.75
N VAL A 25 -2.27 0.14 11.28
CA VAL A 25 -2.06 1.30 12.16
C VAL A 25 -3.20 1.42 13.18
N VAL A 26 -4.45 1.34 12.74
CA VAL A 26 -5.62 1.44 13.63
C VAL A 26 -5.65 0.32 14.66
N LEU A 27 -5.33 -0.90 14.25
CA LEU A 27 -5.29 -2.06 15.14
C LEU A 27 -4.16 -1.94 16.17
N ALA A 28 -2.99 -1.46 15.73
CA ALA A 28 -1.85 -1.24 16.63
C ALA A 28 -2.05 -0.09 17.62
N ASP A 29 -2.83 0.93 17.23
CA ASP A 29 -3.28 2.00 18.12
C ASP A 29 -4.23 1.47 19.20
N ALA A 30 -5.15 0.57 18.82
CA ALA A 30 -6.04 -0.07 19.78
C ALA A 30 -5.33 -1.00 20.78
N ASP A 31 -4.23 -1.63 20.36
CA ASP A 31 -3.45 -2.58 21.18
C ASP A 31 -2.26 -1.95 21.92
N ASP A 32 -2.09 -0.61 21.89
CA ASP A 32 -0.94 0.11 22.47
C ASP A 32 0.42 -0.47 22.02
N ALA A 33 0.46 -0.98 20.77
CA ALA A 33 1.60 -1.71 20.21
C ALA A 33 2.38 -0.80 19.24
N PRO A 34 3.39 -0.04 19.71
CA PRO A 34 4.10 0.94 18.88
C PRO A 34 4.79 0.32 17.65
N GLY A 35 5.18 -0.96 17.74
CA GLY A 35 5.75 -1.70 16.62
C GLY A 35 4.75 -1.92 15.48
N GLY A 36 3.47 -2.15 15.79
CA GLY A 36 2.43 -2.35 14.78
C GLY A 36 2.10 -1.08 14.01
N MET A 37 2.14 0.08 14.68
CA MET A 37 1.98 1.38 14.02
C MET A 37 3.10 1.63 13.02
N LEU A 38 4.36 1.41 13.40
CA LEU A 38 5.51 1.60 12.52
C LEU A 38 5.43 0.71 11.28
N ILE A 39 5.05 -0.56 11.46
CA ILE A 39 4.86 -1.49 10.34
C ILE A 39 3.73 -1.01 9.42
N GLY A 40 2.59 -0.60 9.99
CA GLY A 40 1.47 -0.07 9.21
C GLY A 40 1.86 1.16 8.37
N PHE A 41 2.59 2.11 8.96
CA PHE A 41 3.12 3.27 8.25
C PHE A 41 4.09 2.90 7.12
N LEU A 42 5.01 1.96 7.36
CA LEU A 42 5.95 1.49 6.33
C LEU A 42 5.22 0.85 5.14
N VAL A 43 4.14 0.11 5.40
CA VAL A 43 3.29 -0.48 4.35
C VAL A 43 2.61 0.61 3.52
N ILE A 44 2.05 1.64 4.17
CA ILE A 44 1.43 2.79 3.47
C ILE A 44 2.45 3.52 2.59
N LEU A 45 3.64 3.81 3.13
CA LEU A 45 4.71 4.47 2.37
C LEU A 45 5.20 3.62 1.19
N GLY A 46 5.34 2.30 1.40
CA GLY A 46 5.67 1.36 0.34
C GLY A 46 4.63 1.33 -0.78
N ALA A 47 3.34 1.37 -0.43
CA ALA A 47 2.25 1.45 -1.40
C ALA A 47 2.30 2.75 -2.21
N ALA A 48 2.55 3.89 -1.55
CA ALA A 48 2.71 5.18 -2.22
C ALA A 48 3.90 5.20 -3.19
N ALA A 49 5.07 4.71 -2.75
CA ALA A 49 6.27 4.60 -3.58
C ALA A 49 6.04 3.68 -4.79
N LEU A 50 5.35 2.55 -4.59
CA LEU A 50 4.98 1.64 -5.66
C LEU A 50 4.04 2.31 -6.67
N SER A 51 3.06 3.07 -6.19
CA SER A 51 2.14 3.84 -7.04
C SER A 51 2.88 4.84 -7.92
N LEU A 52 3.80 5.63 -7.34
CA LEU A 52 4.61 6.61 -8.09
C LEU A 52 5.48 5.92 -9.16
N ARG A 53 6.03 4.74 -8.84
CA ARG A 53 6.82 3.96 -9.79
C ARG A 53 5.96 3.42 -10.93
N LEU A 54 4.73 3.00 -10.65
CA LEU A 54 3.80 2.54 -11.68
C LEU A 54 3.37 3.69 -12.59
N SER A 55 3.08 4.88 -12.04
CA SER A 55 2.76 6.07 -12.82
C SER A 55 3.91 6.50 -13.74
N LYS A 56 5.15 6.56 -13.25
CA LYS A 56 6.33 6.89 -14.08
C LYS A 56 6.61 5.88 -15.19
N LYS A 57 6.13 4.64 -15.07
CA LYS A 57 6.31 3.59 -16.08
C LYS A 57 5.21 3.62 -17.15
N ALA A 58 4.13 4.36 -16.89
CA ALA A 58 3.00 4.52 -17.79
C ALA A 58 3.17 5.71 -18.76
N GLU A 59 3.96 6.72 -18.37
CA GLU A 59 4.53 7.74 -19.27
C GLU A 59 5.58 7.16 -20.22
#